data_AF-A0A553K3P0-F1
#
_entry.id   AF-A0A553K3P0-F1
#
_cell.length_a   1.000
_cell.length_b   1.000
_cell.length_c   1.000
_cell.angle_alpha   90.00
_cell.angle_beta   90.00
_cell.angle_gamma   90.00
#
_symmetry.space_group_name_H-M   'P 1'
#
loop_
_entity.id
_entity.type
_entity.pdbx_description
1 polymer ?
#
loop_
_entity_poly.entity_id
_entity_poly.type
_entity_poly.pdbx_seq_one_letter_code
_entity_poly.pdbx_strand_id
1 'polypeptide(L)' 'MGFVVAPREGVLEALDGWDDVTRRDYVVHCGLEKKPGDRIRPPESSADRIAFVIVTGDTADIAADRVQAVLGDVVVRIAR' A
#
# COMPACT_ATOMS: atom_id res chain seq x y z
N MET A 1 -0.01 -10.20 -4.83
CA MET A 1 -0.68 -9.06 -4.14
C MET A 1 0.29 -8.46 -3.13
N GLY A 2 0.14 -7.18 -2.80
CA GLY A 2 0.95 -6.48 -1.80
C GLY A 2 0.10 -5.63 -0.88
N PHE A 3 0.65 -5.30 0.28
CA PHE A 3 -0.03 -4.51 1.31
C PHE A 3 0.85 -3.36 1.75
N VAL A 4 0.23 -2.20 1.99
CA VAL A 4 0.85 -1.08 2.66
C VAL A 4 0.47 -1.14 4.13
N VAL A 5 1.47 -1.06 5.01
CA VAL A 5 1.33 -1.15 6.46
C VAL A 5 2.11 -0.03 7.12
N ALA A 6 1.75 0.33 8.34
CA ALA A 6 2.44 1.40 9.06
C ALA A 6 3.78 0.88 9.62
N PRO A 7 4.91 1.57 9.41
CA PRO A 7 6.19 1.23 10.06
C PRO A 7 6.20 1.54 11.57
N ARG A 8 5.27 2.38 12.05
CA ARG A 8 5.10 2.74 13.46
C ARG A 8 3.66 3.16 13.74
N GLU A 9 3.32 3.27 15.02
CA GLU A 9 2.03 3.81 15.46
C GLU A 9 1.94 5.33 15.24
N GLY A 10 0.70 5.79 15.00
CA GLY A 10 0.35 7.20 14.95
C GLY A 10 -0.97 7.44 14.20
N VAL A 11 -1.13 8.65 13.68
CA VAL A 11 -2.28 9.03 12.84
C VAL A 11 -1.81 9.11 11.38
N LEU A 12 -2.53 8.44 10.48
CA LEU A 12 -2.26 8.52 9.05
C LEU A 12 -2.48 9.97 8.59
N GLU A 13 -1.45 10.58 8.03
CA GLU A 13 -1.51 11.94 7.51
C GLU A 13 -1.77 11.93 6.00
N ALA A 14 -1.02 11.09 5.27
CA ALA A 14 -1.13 10.94 3.84
C ALA A 14 -0.49 9.62 3.39
N LEU A 15 -0.81 9.22 2.16
CA LEU A 15 -0.18 8.11 1.47
C LEU A 15 0.38 8.61 0.14
N ASP A 16 1.62 9.09 0.15
CA ASP A 16 2.25 9.69 -1.03
C ASP A 16 2.51 8.60 -2.08
N GLY A 17 2.34 8.95 -3.36
CA GLY A 17 2.53 8.04 -4.50
C GLY A 17 1.35 7.11 -4.80
N TRP A 18 0.31 7.08 -3.95
CA TRP A 18 -0.82 6.17 -4.15
C TRP A 18 -1.63 6.43 -5.42
N ASP A 19 -1.84 7.71 -5.76
CA ASP A 19 -2.58 8.08 -6.98
C ASP A 19 -1.92 7.53 -8.26
N ASP A 20 -0.59 7.44 -8.29
CA ASP A 20 0.17 6.90 -9.42
C ASP A 20 0.06 5.37 -9.50
N VAL A 21 -0.05 4.68 -8.35
CA VAL A 21 -0.30 3.24 -8.31
C VAL A 21 -1.56 2.88 -9.06
N THR A 22 -2.63 3.68 -8.89
CA THR A 22 -3.93 3.43 -9.54
C THR A 22 -3.90 3.55 -11.06
N ARG A 23 -2.85 4.17 -11.61
CA ARG A 23 -2.69 4.44 -13.05
C ARG A 23 -1.79 3.43 -13.76
N ARG A 24 -1.19 2.48 -13.05
CA ARG A 24 -0.30 1.48 -13.66
C ARG A 24 -1.10 0.42 -14.40
N ASP A 25 -0.68 0.13 -15.62
CA ASP A 25 -1.31 -0.84 -16.53
C ASP A 25 -1.35 -2.27 -15.98
N TYR A 26 -0.36 -2.64 -15.16
CA TYR A 26 -0.29 -3.95 -14.51
C TYR A 26 -1.01 -4.01 -13.15
N VAL A 27 -1.62 -2.92 -12.67
CA VAL A 27 -2.44 -2.92 -11.45
C VAL A 27 -3.87 -3.22 -11.85
N VAL A 28 -4.37 -4.40 -11.45
CA VAL A 28 -5.75 -4.82 -11.77
C VAL A 28 -6.76 -4.41 -10.71
N HIS A 29 -6.32 -4.26 -9.47
CA HIS A 29 -7.17 -3.79 -8.39
C HIS A 29 -6.33 -3.21 -7.25
N CYS A 30 -6.82 -2.16 -6.63
CA CYS A 30 -6.20 -1.57 -5.44
C CYS A 30 -7.26 -0.85 -4.62
N GLY A 31 -6.99 -0.67 -3.33
CA GLY A 31 -7.92 0.01 -2.45
C GLY A 31 -7.25 0.54 -1.21
N LEU A 32 -7.82 1.63 -0.68
CA LEU A 32 -7.49 2.17 0.63
C LEU A 32 -8.41 1.52 1.68
N GLU A 33 -7.82 1.00 2.74
CA GLU A 33 -8.54 0.48 3.91
C GLU A 33 -8.51 1.47 5.09
N LYS A 34 -7.63 2.48 5.02
CA LYS A 34 -7.53 3.62 5.94
C LYS A 34 -7.49 4.93 5.17
N LYS A 35 -7.88 6.01 5.83
CA LYS A 35 -7.83 7.37 5.29
C LYS A 35 -7.06 8.31 6.22
N PRO A 36 -6.58 9.46 5.74
CA PRO A 36 -6.05 10.50 6.60
C PRO A 36 -6.93 10.79 7.82
N GLY A 37 -6.32 10.87 9.00
CA GLY A 37 -6.98 11.02 10.30
C GLY A 37 -7.24 9.70 11.04
N ASP A 38 -7.15 8.54 10.37
CA ASP A 38 -7.29 7.25 11.04
C ASP A 38 -6.06 6.92 11.89
N ARG A 39 -6.29 6.20 13.01
CA ARG A 39 -5.22 5.60 13.80
C ARG A 39 -4.67 4.37 13.07
N ILE A 40 -3.34 4.29 13.00
CA ILE A 40 -2.61 3.20 12.38
C ILE A 40 -1.52 2.70 13.31
N ARG A 41 -1.12 1.43 13.14
CA ARG A 41 -0.09 0.77 13.93
C ARG A 41 0.63 -0.28 13.08
N PRO A 42 1.81 -0.77 13.52
CA PRO A 42 2.45 -1.91 12.87
C PRO A 42 1.49 -3.10 12.74
N PRO A 43 1.63 -3.91 11.67
CA PRO A 43 0.62 -4.91 11.35
C PRO A 43 0.63 -6.06 12.35
N GLU A 44 -0.49 -6.27 13.03
CA GLU A 44 -0.75 -7.47 13.86
C GLU A 44 -1.85 -8.33 13.24
N SER A 45 -2.72 -7.72 12.44
CA SER A 45 -3.86 -8.34 11.77
C SER A 45 -4.10 -7.72 10.40
N SER A 46 -4.99 -8.34 9.62
CA SER A 46 -5.47 -7.77 8.35
C SER A 46 -6.14 -6.40 8.49
N ALA A 47 -6.69 -6.08 9.67
CA ALA A 47 -7.34 -4.79 9.93
C ALA A 47 -6.36 -3.62 10.08
N ASP A 48 -5.06 -3.90 10.22
CA ASP A 48 -3.99 -2.91 10.39
C ASP A 48 -3.39 -2.45 9.05
N ARG A 49 -3.83 -3.04 7.94
CA ARG A 49 -3.45 -2.60 6.60
C ARG A 49 -3.99 -1.21 6.31
N ILE A 50 -3.18 -0.42 5.63
CA ILE A 50 -3.51 0.92 5.15
C ILE A 50 -4.14 0.83 3.77
N ALA A 51 -3.55 -0.01 2.91
CA ALA A 51 -3.96 -0.18 1.53
C ALA A 51 -3.52 -1.54 1.00
N PHE A 52 -4.11 -1.96 -0.11
CA PHE A 52 -3.70 -3.17 -0.84
C PHE A 52 -3.59 -2.91 -2.33
N VAL A 53 -2.73 -3.71 -2.99
CA VAL A 53 -2.59 -3.73 -4.44
C VAL A 53 -2.57 -5.17 -4.96
N ILE A 54 -3.27 -5.40 -6.06
CA ILE A 54 -3.28 -6.63 -6.84
C ILE A 54 -2.74 -6.28 -8.22
N VAL A 55 -1.66 -6.95 -8.59
CA VAL A 55 -0.98 -6.77 -9.88
C VAL A 55 -1.05 -8.06 -10.69
N THR A 56 -0.88 -7.94 -12.00
CA THR A 56 -0.64 -9.08 -12.89
C THR A 56 0.82 -9.15 -13.31
N GLY A 57 1.24 -10.33 -13.74
CA GLY A 57 2.54 -10.62 -14.35
C GLY A 57 2.41 -11.90 -15.16
N ASP A 58 3.21 -12.03 -16.21
CA ASP A 58 3.22 -13.23 -17.07
C ASP A 58 3.76 -14.45 -16.31
N THR A 59 4.56 -14.20 -15.26
CA THR A 59 5.05 -15.18 -14.31
C THR A 59 4.83 -14.68 -12.88
N ALA A 60 4.93 -15.61 -11.91
CA ALA A 60 4.88 -15.26 -10.50
C ALA A 60 6.00 -14.29 -10.10
N ASP A 61 7.21 -14.47 -10.65
CA ASP A 61 8.37 -13.60 -10.38
C ASP A 61 8.12 -12.18 -10.89
N ILE A 62 7.61 -12.03 -12.12
CA ILE A 62 7.24 -10.71 -12.67
C ILE A 62 6.17 -10.03 -11.80
N ALA A 63 5.18 -10.80 -11.33
CA ALA A 63 4.16 -10.26 -10.44
C ALA A 63 4.75 -9.84 -9.07
N ALA A 64 5.71 -10.60 -8.54
CA ALA A 64 6.41 -10.25 -7.30
C ALA A 64 7.22 -8.96 -7.45
N ASP A 65 8.00 -8.82 -8.53
CA ASP A 65 8.79 -7.62 -8.82
C ASP A 65 7.90 -6.38 -8.98
N ARG A 66 6.76 -6.53 -9.67
CA ARG A 66 5.76 -5.46 -9.82
C ARG A 66 5.14 -5.05 -8.49
N VAL A 67 4.87 -6.00 -7.59
CA VAL A 67 4.43 -5.67 -6.22
C VAL A 67 5.51 -4.86 -5.50
N GLN A 68 6.77 -5.29 -5.55
CA GLN A 68 7.86 -4.56 -4.89
C GLN A 68 8.04 -3.15 -5.46
N ALA A 69 7.96 -2.99 -6.78
CA ALA A 69 8.02 -1.69 -7.45
C ALA A 69 6.86 -0.77 -7.03
N VAL A 70 5.65 -1.29 -6.84
CA VAL A 70 4.54 -0.49 -6.32
C VAL A 70 4.79 -0.08 -4.87
N LEU A 71 5.16 -1.03 -4.01
CA LEU A 71 5.34 -0.75 -2.59
C LEU A 71 6.53 0.17 -2.30
N GLY A 72 7.58 0.12 -3.13
CA GLY A 72 8.76 0.99 -3.01
C GLY A 72 8.47 2.47 -3.34
N ASP A 73 7.46 2.75 -4.15
CA ASP A 73 7.10 4.11 -4.57
C ASP A 73 6.05 4.75 -3.64
N VAL A 74 5.53 4.01 -2.67
CA VAL A 74 4.50 4.49 -1.74
C VAL A 74 5.11 4.86 -0.40
N VAL A 75 4.85 6.07 0.07
CA VAL A 75 5.35 6.56 1.37
C VAL A 75 4.21 6.84 2.33
N VAL A 76 4.23 6.18 3.49
CA VAL A 76 3.27 6.40 4.56
C VAL A 76 3.71 7.60 5.40
N ARG A 77 2.92 8.69 5.39
CA ARG A 77 3.12 9.85 6.27
C ARG A 77 2.32 9.65 7.54
N ILE A 78 3.00 9.79 8.68
CA ILE A 78 2.40 9.54 10.00
C ILE A 78 2.65 10.75 10.89
N ALA A 79 1.59 11.38 11.38
CA ALA A 79 1.69 12.40 12.42
C ALA A 79 2.14 11.78 13.76
N ARG A 80 2.59 12.62 14.69
CA ARG A 80 2.88 12.18 16.07
C ARG A 80 1.59 11.90 16.84
#